data_AF-A0A1X0ZZ70-F1
#
_entry.id   AF-A0A1X0ZZ70-F1
#
_cell.length_a   1.000
_cell.length_b   1.000
_cell.length_c   1.000
_cell.angle_alpha   90.00
_cell.angle_beta   90.00
_cell.angle_gamma   90.00
#
_symmetry.space_group_name_H-M   'P 1'
#
loop_
_entity.id
_entity.type
_entity.pdbx_description
1 polymer ?
#
loop_
_entity_poly.entity_id
_entity_poly.type
_entity_poly.pdbx_seq_one_letter_code
_entity_poly.pdbx_strand_id
1 'polypeptide(L)'
;MFLAGYDSVWLFIAEQKTSDRTQYVDTLEGDTLHMEGQLKGRTDALILDHRQRGIELLVFYRKAKYEHPGAGFRYEGVFTYESHSGSGPTSSVLKREQPD
;
A
#
# COMPACT_ATOMS: atom_id res chain seq x y z
N MET A 1 7.86 2.31 31.70
CA MET A 1 7.78 3.12 30.46
C MET A 1 7.76 2.15 29.31
N PHE A 2 6.57 1.74 28.86
CA PHE A 2 6.46 0.91 27.67
C PHE A 2 6.69 1.84 26.47
N LEU A 3 7.74 1.60 25.69
CA LEU A 3 7.78 2.08 24.32
C LEU A 3 6.56 1.42 23.68
N ALA A 4 5.50 2.19 23.43
CA ALA A 4 4.36 1.67 22.69
C ALA A 4 4.91 1.21 21.34
N GLY A 5 4.95 -0.11 21.13
CA GLY A 5 5.37 -0.64 19.84
C GLY A 5 4.44 -0.08 18.78
N TYR A 6 5.00 0.58 17.77
CA TYR A 6 4.22 0.97 16.61
C TYR A 6 3.72 -0.31 15.95
N ASP A 7 2.40 -0.45 15.83
CA ASP A 7 1.82 -1.48 14.99
C ASP A 7 2.00 -1.04 13.54
N SER A 8 2.42 -1.93 12.65
CA SER A 8 2.63 -1.59 11.24
C SER A 8 1.94 -2.59 10.31
N VAL A 9 1.42 -2.08 9.20
CA VAL A 9 0.90 -2.86 8.09
C VAL A 9 1.88 -2.72 6.93
N TRP A 10 2.35 -3.86 6.42
CA TRP A 10 3.32 -3.87 5.33
C TRP A 10 2.60 -4.15 4.01
N LEU A 11 2.62 -3.18 3.12
CA LEU A 11 1.96 -3.21 1.83
C LEU A 11 2.97 -3.55 0.73
N PHE A 12 2.90 -4.78 0.21
CA PHE A 12 3.74 -5.23 -0.90
C PHE A 12 2.99 -5.06 -2.23
N ILE A 13 3.38 -4.04 -2.99
CA ILE A 13 2.70 -3.61 -4.21
C ILE A 13 3.53 -3.97 -5.45
N ALA A 14 2.89 -4.63 -6.41
CA ALA A 14 3.49 -4.96 -7.71
C ALA A 14 2.61 -4.40 -8.83
N GLU A 15 3.15 -3.44 -9.58
CA GLU A 15 2.45 -2.79 -10.71
C GLU A 15 2.09 -3.80 -11.81
N GLN A 16 3.08 -4.59 -12.26
CA GLN A 16 2.88 -5.58 -13.31
C GLN A 16 2.62 -6.97 -12.72
N LYS A 17 1.36 -7.40 -12.79
CA LYS A 17 0.95 -8.79 -12.54
C LYS A 17 1.14 -9.61 -13.81
N THR A 18 1.57 -10.88 -13.69
CA THR A 18 1.71 -11.78 -14.85
C THR A 18 0.37 -11.91 -15.60
N SER A 19 0.39 -11.99 -16.93
CA SER A 19 -0.76 -11.87 -17.85
C SER A 19 -1.94 -12.84 -17.67
N ASP A 20 -1.88 -13.74 -16.69
CA ASP A 20 -2.91 -14.73 -16.33
C ASP A 20 -3.85 -14.23 -15.19
N ARG A 21 -3.84 -12.92 -14.90
CA ARG A 21 -4.65 -12.31 -13.82
C ARG A 21 -5.30 -11.02 -14.28
N THR A 22 -6.46 -10.70 -13.69
CA THR A 22 -7.11 -9.39 -13.83
C THR A 22 -6.10 -8.27 -13.57
N GLN A 23 -5.92 -7.40 -14.56
CA GLN A 23 -4.98 -6.28 -14.50
C GLN A 23 -5.57 -5.15 -13.66
N TYR A 24 -5.48 -5.28 -12.34
CA TYR A 24 -5.61 -4.15 -11.43
C TYR A 24 -4.37 -3.27 -11.58
N VAL A 25 -4.56 -1.98 -11.81
CA VAL A 25 -3.47 -1.02 -12.06
C VAL A 25 -3.06 -0.39 -10.73
N ASP A 26 -2.11 -1.01 -10.05
CA ASP A 26 -1.45 -0.41 -8.89
C ASP A 26 -0.29 0.47 -9.39
N THR A 27 -0.33 1.79 -9.17
CA THR A 27 0.69 2.72 -9.67
C THR A 27 1.19 3.66 -8.57
N LEU A 28 2.50 3.78 -8.43
CA LEU A 28 3.13 4.79 -7.59
C LEU A 28 3.64 5.97 -8.44
N GLU A 29 3.02 7.13 -8.27
CA GLU A 29 3.37 8.39 -8.95
C GLU A 29 3.89 9.41 -7.94
N GLY A 30 5.22 9.53 -7.86
CA GLY A 30 5.88 10.38 -6.86
C GLY A 30 5.56 9.93 -5.44
N ASP A 31 4.75 10.74 -4.74
CA ASP A 31 4.30 10.48 -3.37
C ASP A 31 2.89 9.89 -3.30
N THR A 32 2.24 9.62 -4.43
CA THR A 32 0.86 9.11 -4.47
C THR A 32 0.83 7.68 -4.96
N LEU A 33 0.36 6.76 -4.11
CA LEU A 33 0.08 5.38 -4.46
C LEU A 33 -1.39 5.22 -4.80
N HIS A 34 -1.67 4.88 -6.05
CA HIS A 34 -2.97 4.41 -6.50
C HIS A 34 -2.97 2.89 -6.38
N MET A 35 -3.87 2.36 -5.56
CA MET A 35 -4.02 0.93 -5.33
C MET A 35 -5.40 0.48 -5.77
N GLU A 36 -5.44 -0.52 -6.65
CA GLU A 36 -6.68 -1.17 -7.06
C GLU A 36 -6.79 -2.52 -6.36
N GLY A 37 -7.61 -2.57 -5.32
CA GLY A 37 -7.80 -3.75 -4.51
C GLY A 37 -9.22 -4.29 -4.58
N GLN A 38 -9.37 -5.61 -4.53
CA GLN A 38 -10.59 -6.18 -3.98
C GLN A 38 -10.52 -6.00 -2.45
N LEU A 39 -10.89 -4.81 -1.95
CA LEU A 39 -11.01 -4.54 -0.51
C LEU A 39 -12.13 -5.44 0.05
N LYS A 40 -11.78 -6.66 0.45
CA LYS A 40 -12.67 -7.58 1.15
C LYS A 40 -11.90 -8.26 2.27
N GLY A 41 -11.91 -7.67 3.46
CA GLY A 41 -11.49 -8.35 4.67
C GLY A 41 -11.07 -7.44 5.82
N ARG A 42 -10.38 -8.05 6.80
CA ARG A 42 -9.89 -7.36 8.01
C ARG A 42 -8.79 -6.34 7.74
N THR A 43 -8.03 -6.51 6.65
CA THR A 43 -6.95 -5.59 6.25
C THR A 43 -7.49 -4.22 5.86
N ASP A 44 -8.71 -4.15 5.32
CA ASP A 44 -9.34 -2.89 4.90
C ASP A 44 -9.55 -1.97 6.11
N ALA A 45 -10.07 -2.52 7.21
CA ALA A 45 -10.25 -1.78 8.45
C ALA A 45 -8.91 -1.32 9.05
N LEU A 46 -7.83 -2.08 8.87
CA LEU A 46 -6.51 -1.66 9.35
C LEU A 46 -5.93 -0.50 8.54
N ILE A 47 -6.17 -0.46 7.22
CA ILE A 47 -5.73 0.65 6.36
C ILE A 47 -6.60 1.89 6.58
N LEU A 48 -7.92 1.73 6.70
CA LEU A 48 -8.85 2.85 6.89
C LEU A 48 -8.73 3.49 8.28
N ASP A 49 -8.59 2.68 9.32
CA ASP A 49 -8.53 3.15 10.71
C ASP A 49 -7.08 3.38 11.18
N HIS A 50 -6.08 3.30 10.29
CA HIS A 50 -4.66 3.26 10.65
C HIS A 50 -4.25 4.44 11.53
N ARG A 51 -4.67 5.66 11.16
CA ARG A 51 -4.45 6.89 11.93
C ARG A 51 -5.04 6.81 13.33
N GLN A 52 -6.28 6.33 13.46
CA GLN A 52 -6.95 6.23 14.76
C GLN A 52 -6.27 5.21 15.67
N ARG A 53 -5.71 4.16 15.08
CA ARG A 53 -5.05 3.07 15.79
C ARG A 53 -3.55 3.28 16.00
N GLY A 54 -2.98 4.36 15.44
CA GLY A 54 -1.52 4.62 15.48
C GLY A 54 -0.72 3.59 14.68
N ILE A 55 -1.31 3.06 13.60
CA ILE A 55 -0.71 2.05 12.73
C ILE A 55 0.01 2.72 11.56
N GLU A 56 1.26 2.38 11.34
CA GLU A 56 2.03 2.84 10.18
C GLU A 56 1.73 1.98 8.94
N LEU A 57 1.56 2.60 7.77
CA LEU A 57 1.44 1.88 6.50
C LEU A 57 2.78 1.93 5.75
N LEU A 58 3.55 0.85 5.85
CA LEU A 58 4.86 0.74 5.21
C LEU A 58 4.69 0.22 3.79
N VAL A 59 5.07 1.00 2.78
CA VAL A 59 4.93 0.62 1.37
C VAL A 59 6.23 0.03 0.85
N PHE A 60 6.11 -1.15 0.25
CA PHE A 60 7.15 -1.84 -0.50
C PHE A 60 6.69 -2.01 -1.93
N TYR A 61 7.38 -1.40 -2.88
CA TYR A 61 6.95 -1.30 -4.27
C TYR A 61 7.93 -1.99 -5.23
N ARG A 62 7.39 -2.52 -6.33
CA ARG A 62 8.15 -2.87 -7.53
C ARG A 62 7.26 -2.71 -8.76
N LYS A 63 7.87 -2.38 -9.90
CA LYS A 63 7.20 -2.34 -11.19
C LYS A 63 7.08 -3.73 -11.79
N ALA A 64 8.18 -4.48 -11.82
CA ALA A 64 8.25 -5.80 -12.44
C ALA A 64 8.93 -6.83 -11.53
N LYS A 65 8.63 -8.13 -11.75
CA LYS A 65 9.14 -9.23 -10.92
C LYS A 65 10.67 -9.25 -10.80
N TYR A 66 11.39 -8.88 -11.85
CA TYR A 66 12.86 -8.96 -11.91
C TYR A 66 13.54 -7.58 -11.92
N GLU A 67 12.84 -6.53 -11.46
CA GLU A 67 13.44 -5.19 -11.32
C GLU A 67 14.58 -5.16 -10.29
N HIS A 68 14.46 -5.97 -9.23
CA HIS A 68 15.43 -6.04 -8.14
C HIS A 68 16.03 -7.44 -8.00
N PRO A 69 17.28 -7.56 -7.51
CA PRO A 69 17.90 -8.85 -7.19
C PRO A 69 16.98 -9.70 -6.31
N GLY A 70 16.86 -10.98 -6.63
CA GLY A 70 16.03 -11.92 -5.88
C GLY A 70 14.52 -11.68 -5.98
N ALA A 71 14.04 -10.88 -6.95
CA ALA A 71 12.65 -10.49 -7.08
C ALA A 71 12.11 -9.72 -5.86
N GLY A 72 12.97 -8.91 -5.24
CA GLY A 72 12.64 -8.09 -4.08
C GLY A 72 11.70 -6.92 -4.39
N PHE A 73 11.39 -6.17 -3.32
CA PHE A 73 10.66 -4.91 -3.36
C PHE A 73 11.55 -3.81 -2.79
N ARG A 74 11.37 -2.59 -3.27
CA ARG A 74 11.98 -1.39 -2.71
C ARG A 74 11.07 -0.83 -1.62
N TYR A 75 11.65 -0.47 -0.47
CA TYR A 75 10.93 0.29 0.55
C TYR A 75 10.74 1.73 0.09
N GLU A 76 9.49 2.18 0.07
CA GLU A 76 9.09 3.53 -0.35
C GLU A 76 8.78 4.44 0.85
N GLY A 77 8.68 3.94 2.07
CA GLY A 77 8.41 4.79 3.23
C GLY A 77 7.05 4.54 3.85
N VAL A 78 6.69 5.43 4.77
CA VAL A 78 5.40 5.45 5.45
C VAL A 78 4.40 6.21 4.58
N PHE A 79 3.21 5.65 4.45
CA PHE A 79 2.12 6.25 3.71
C PHE A 79 0.92 6.43 4.63
N THR A 80 0.03 7.32 4.23
CA THR A 80 -1.26 7.52 4.85
C THR A 80 -2.38 7.28 3.86
N TYR A 81 -3.44 6.63 4.33
CA TYR A 81 -4.70 6.57 3.59
C TYR A 81 -5.29 7.98 3.41
N GLU A 82 -5.70 8.31 2.18
CA GLU A 82 -6.28 9.59 1.80
C GLU A 82 -7.74 9.45 1.37
N SER A 83 -8.03 8.58 0.41
CA SER A 83 -9.39 8.38 -0.10
C SER A 83 -9.59 7.04 -0.79
N HIS A 84 -10.85 6.68 -1.05
CA HIS A 84 -11.21 5.56 -1.90
C HIS A 84 -12.43 5.91 -2.75
N SER A 85 -12.65 5.16 -3.84
CA SER A 85 -13.82 5.31 -4.69
C SER A 85 -14.29 3.97 -5.27
N GLY A 86 -15.57 3.92 -5.67
CA GLY A 86 -16.19 2.77 -6.34
C GLY A 86 -17.03 1.85 -5.45
N SER A 87 -17.96 1.12 -6.07
CA SER A 87 -18.80 0.07 -5.45
C SER A 87 -18.37 -1.36 -5.85
N GLY A 88 -17.31 -1.47 -6.67
CA GLY A 88 -16.65 -2.71 -7.10
C GLY A 88 -15.23 -2.80 -6.50
N PRO A 89 -14.23 -3.48 -7.15
CA PRO A 89 -12.86 -3.47 -6.63
C PRO A 89 -12.46 -2.02 -6.35
N THR A 90 -12.20 -1.74 -5.07
CA THR A 90 -12.19 -0.40 -4.51
C THR A 90 -10.83 0.22 -4.77
N SER A 91 -10.81 1.26 -5.61
CA SER A 91 -9.60 2.04 -5.86
C SER A 91 -9.34 2.91 -4.64
N SER A 92 -8.15 2.78 -4.05
CA SER A 92 -7.70 3.55 -2.88
C SER A 92 -6.51 4.42 -3.25
N VAL A 93 -6.42 5.58 -2.61
CA VAL A 93 -5.32 6.53 -2.75
C VAL A 93 -4.61 6.62 -1.40
N LEU A 94 -3.31 6.34 -1.42
CA LEU A 94 -2.41 6.52 -0.29
C LEU A 94 -1.36 7.57 -0.65
N LYS A 95 -0.93 8.35 0.33
CA LYS A 95 0.06 9.41 0.15
C LYS A 95 1.27 9.21 1.06
N ARG A 96 2.48 9.33 0.54
CA ARG A 96 3.73 9.23 1.30
C ARG A 96 3.75 10.33 2.36
N GLU A 97 4.08 9.97 3.59
CA GLU A 97 4.34 10.95 4.64
C GLU A 97 5.65 11.66 4.32
N GLN A 98 5.61 12.98 4.25
CA GLN A 98 6.83 13.77 4.15
C GLN A 98 7.46 13.84 5.54
N PRO A 99 8.75 13.54 5.68
CA PRO A 99 9.44 13.82 6.93
C PRO A 99 9.45 15.33 7.16
N ASP A 100 9.00 15.76 8.35
CA ASP A 100 9.10 17.15 8.83
C ASP A 100 10.55 17.65 8.86
#